data_AF-A0A6A9QTI9-F1
#
_entry.id   AF-A0A6A9QTI9-F1
#
_cell.length_a   1.000
_cell.length_b   1.000
_cell.length_c   1.000
_cell.angle_alpha   90.00
_cell.angle_beta   90.00
_cell.angle_gamma   90.00
#
_symmetry.space_group_name_H-M   'P 1'
#
loop_
_entity.id
_entity.type
_entity.pdbx_description
1 polymer ?
#
loop_
_entity_poly.entity_id
_entity_poly.type
_entity_poly.pdbx_seq_one_letter_code
_entity_poly.pdbx_strand_id
1 'polypeptide(L)'
;MEPHGKRLRFSPLSTWNPYVDDMDMDPLRIGTNMTRLNRNLERAPWSWKTSYEDSRITEYKVLKDGKRKVIAYYIPYSLNVKEWGIYLLKDEIYPDVNYLNSLIKRKGISAGISPVYLSLIFLHELTHHVIEDWRVSSGLFSYVQDDERLCEYTAFTLTQALFSRVHWSTSTTRSRGEKSQGVLGYPVPGISLQFPGLPKEIHFNYYDLISLLITIYYYWGRDIDKIYKVQVPSWVDEENFVKFLSQNLNVGLEEMWSGRRISSVYRRVNVV
;
A
#
# COMPACT_ATOMS: atom_id res chain seq x y z
N MET A 1 31.21 -6.15 -3.87
CA MET A 1 30.41 -4.92 -4.04
C MET A 1 29.01 -5.26 -3.57
N GLU A 2 28.62 -4.78 -2.38
CA GLU A 2 27.23 -4.88 -1.94
C GLU A 2 26.36 -4.01 -2.86
N PRO A 3 25.16 -4.45 -3.24
CA PRO A 3 24.24 -3.58 -3.95
C PRO A 3 23.83 -2.46 -2.99
N HIS A 4 24.13 -1.21 -3.37
CA HIS A 4 23.69 0.02 -2.69
C HIS A 4 22.16 0.21 -2.77
N GLY A 5 21.38 -0.79 -2.36
CA GLY A 5 19.97 -0.63 -2.07
C GLY A 5 19.83 -0.22 -0.62
N LYS A 6 19.34 1.00 -0.34
CA LYS A 6 18.90 1.36 1.01
C LYS A 6 17.92 0.27 1.49
N ARG A 7 18.27 -0.38 2.60
CA ARG A 7 17.45 -1.42 3.24
C ARG A 7 16.21 -0.73 3.80
N LEU A 8 15.02 -1.28 3.52
CA LEU A 8 13.78 -0.85 4.17
C LEU A 8 13.97 -0.94 5.69
N ARG A 9 13.61 0.13 6.42
CA ARG A 9 13.71 0.18 7.88
C ARG A 9 12.32 0.33 8.49
N PHE A 10 12.05 -0.47 9.51
CA PHE A 10 10.79 -0.53 10.26
C PHE A 10 11.07 -0.38 11.75
N SER A 11 11.86 0.63 12.12
CA SER A 11 12.26 0.81 13.51
C SER A 11 11.05 1.18 14.38
N PRO A 12 10.94 0.67 15.62
CA PRO A 12 9.85 0.98 16.53
C PRO A 12 9.60 2.49 16.64
N LEU A 13 8.32 2.89 16.70
CA LEU A 13 7.86 4.28 16.78
C LEU A 13 8.17 5.14 15.54
N SER A 14 8.84 4.60 14.52
CA SER A 14 9.09 5.29 13.27
C SER A 14 7.78 5.69 12.63
N THR A 15 7.69 6.94 12.20
CA THR A 15 6.53 7.46 11.48
C THR A 15 6.86 7.54 10.00
N TRP A 16 5.88 7.25 9.15
CA TRP A 16 6.11 7.41 7.72
C TRP A 16 6.33 8.88 7.44
N ASN A 17 7.45 9.16 6.80
CA ASN A 17 7.79 10.50 6.38
C ASN A 17 8.17 10.42 4.89
N PRO A 18 7.35 11.02 4.00
CA PRO A 18 7.55 10.92 2.55
C PRO A 18 8.87 11.54 2.08
N TYR A 19 9.56 12.32 2.92
CA TYR A 19 10.75 13.08 2.57
C TYR A 19 12.06 12.47 3.08
N VAL A 20 12.02 11.33 3.79
CA VAL A 20 13.21 10.75 4.45
C VAL A 20 14.29 10.32 3.46
N ASP A 21 13.92 9.96 2.23
CA ASP A 21 14.87 9.40 1.28
C ASP A 21 15.76 10.43 0.57
N ASP A 22 15.49 11.73 0.73
CA ASP A 22 16.14 12.79 -0.02
C ASP A 22 16.73 13.86 0.91
N MET A 23 18.02 13.72 1.25
CA MET A 23 18.76 14.70 2.06
C MET A 23 19.09 15.98 1.28
N ASP A 24 18.93 15.99 -0.04
CA ASP A 24 19.25 17.13 -0.92
C ASP A 24 18.00 17.94 -1.31
N MET A 25 16.82 17.52 -0.87
CA MET A 25 15.58 18.25 -1.09
C MET A 25 15.40 19.34 -0.05
N ASP A 26 15.34 20.59 -0.51
CA ASP A 26 14.94 21.72 0.33
C ASP A 26 13.51 21.49 0.85
N PRO A 27 13.34 21.12 2.15
CA PRO A 27 12.04 20.81 2.73
C PRO A 27 11.12 22.03 2.71
N LEU A 28 11.67 23.24 2.61
CA LEU A 28 10.92 24.50 2.57
C LEU A 28 10.22 24.69 1.22
N ARG A 29 10.79 24.19 0.12
CA ARG A 29 10.25 24.37 -1.24
C ARG A 29 9.06 23.45 -1.53
N ILE A 30 9.09 22.23 -0.98
CA ILE A 30 7.95 21.28 -1.05
C ILE A 30 6.94 21.56 0.07
N GLY A 31 7.45 21.92 1.26
CA GLY A 31 6.65 22.14 2.46
C GLY A 31 5.67 23.32 2.38
N THR A 32 5.95 24.35 1.60
CA THR A 32 5.10 25.55 1.55
C THR A 32 3.94 25.45 0.55
N ASN A 33 4.13 24.83 -0.61
CA ASN A 33 3.10 24.73 -1.64
C ASN A 33 2.25 23.45 -1.54
N MET A 34 2.86 22.27 -1.36
CA MET A 34 2.10 21.00 -1.31
C MET A 34 1.40 20.77 0.04
N THR A 35 2.04 21.09 1.16
CA THR A 35 1.40 20.93 2.49
C THR A 35 0.19 21.86 2.65
N ARG A 36 0.23 23.05 2.05
CA ARG A 36 -0.88 24.01 2.06
C ARG A 36 -2.00 23.61 1.10
N LEU A 37 -1.66 23.03 -0.05
CA LEU A 37 -2.64 22.48 -1.00
C LEU A 37 -3.35 21.24 -0.43
N ASN A 38 -2.62 20.36 0.26
CA ASN A 38 -3.11 19.06 0.73
C ASN A 38 -3.81 19.13 2.09
N ARG A 39 -3.50 20.10 2.95
CA ARG A 39 -4.33 20.40 4.14
C ARG A 39 -5.69 21.00 3.79
N ASN A 40 -5.79 21.61 2.60
CA ASN A 40 -7.04 22.18 2.07
C ASN A 40 -7.79 21.21 1.15
N LEU A 41 -7.30 19.97 0.97
CA LEU A 41 -8.03 18.94 0.26
C LEU A 41 -9.27 18.58 1.08
N GLU A 42 -10.43 18.51 0.42
CA GLU A 42 -11.63 17.99 1.06
C GLU A 42 -11.35 16.55 1.49
N ARG A 43 -11.35 16.32 2.80
CA ARG A 43 -11.29 14.97 3.38
C ARG A 43 -12.43 14.14 2.82
N ALA A 44 -12.24 12.83 2.82
CA ALA A 44 -13.32 11.92 2.51
C ALA A 44 -14.57 12.28 3.35
N PRO A 45 -15.77 12.28 2.76
CA PRO A 45 -17.02 12.49 3.50
C PRO A 45 -17.41 11.26 4.34
N TRP A 46 -16.45 10.39 4.63
CA TRP A 46 -16.56 9.13 5.33
C TRP A 46 -15.31 8.89 6.16
N SER A 47 -15.42 8.04 7.19
CA SER A 47 -14.28 7.58 7.98
C SER A 47 -13.91 6.15 7.63
N TRP A 48 -12.62 5.86 7.53
CA TRP A 48 -12.12 4.49 7.38
C TRP A 48 -12.13 3.80 8.74
N LYS A 49 -12.64 2.57 8.82
CA LYS A 49 -12.59 1.75 10.02
C LYS A 49 -12.30 0.29 9.69
N THR A 50 -11.81 -0.42 10.70
CA THR A 50 -11.58 -1.87 10.68
C THR A 50 -12.50 -2.53 11.70
N SER A 51 -12.77 -3.81 11.47
CA SER A 51 -13.39 -4.68 12.45
C SER A 51 -12.93 -6.10 12.20
N TYR A 52 -12.73 -6.84 13.29
CA TYR A 52 -12.61 -8.28 13.23
C TYR A 52 -13.97 -8.91 13.58
N GLU A 53 -14.65 -9.43 12.58
CA GLU A 53 -15.98 -10.04 12.68
C GLU A 53 -16.06 -11.24 11.73
N ASP A 54 -16.87 -12.25 12.03
CA ASP A 54 -17.05 -13.43 11.15
C ASP A 54 -15.73 -14.08 10.67
N SER A 55 -14.70 -14.09 11.52
CA SER A 55 -13.36 -14.62 11.19
C SER A 55 -12.68 -13.91 10.00
N ARG A 56 -12.98 -12.64 9.77
CA ARG A 56 -12.33 -11.77 8.78
C ARG A 56 -11.93 -10.44 9.41
N ILE A 57 -10.81 -9.90 8.96
CA ILE A 57 -10.44 -8.49 9.20
C ILE A 57 -11.05 -7.70 8.07
N THR A 58 -11.93 -6.75 8.39
CA THR A 58 -12.74 -6.04 7.40
C THR A 58 -12.49 -4.55 7.46
N GLU A 59 -12.04 -3.99 6.34
CA GLU A 59 -11.89 -2.55 6.15
C GLU A 59 -13.15 -1.98 5.51
N TYR A 60 -13.69 -0.90 6.09
CA TYR A 60 -14.94 -0.29 5.65
C TYR A 60 -15.00 1.21 5.88
N LYS A 61 -15.82 1.85 5.04
CA LYS A 61 -16.22 3.25 5.19
C LYS A 61 -17.42 3.35 6.10
N VAL A 62 -17.43 4.34 6.98
CA VAL A 62 -18.62 4.82 7.66
C VAL A 62 -18.98 6.19 7.11
N LEU A 63 -20.11 6.26 6.40
CA LEU A 63 -20.66 7.50 5.82
C LEU A 63 -21.30 8.39 6.90
N LYS A 64 -21.63 9.65 6.54
CA LYS A 64 -22.28 10.62 7.45
C LYS A 64 -23.64 10.14 8.00
N ASP A 65 -24.37 9.32 7.25
CA ASP A 65 -25.65 8.72 7.64
C ASP A 65 -25.48 7.45 8.50
N GLY A 66 -24.24 7.08 8.83
CA GLY A 66 -23.91 5.87 9.59
C GLY A 66 -23.83 4.61 8.73
N LYS A 67 -24.12 4.67 7.42
CA LYS A 67 -24.04 3.50 6.54
C LYS A 67 -22.61 3.00 6.44
N ARG A 68 -22.47 1.67 6.59
CA ARG A 68 -21.22 0.93 6.41
C ARG A 68 -21.08 0.43 4.98
N LYS A 69 -19.90 0.62 4.38
CA LYS A 69 -19.54 0.11 3.05
C LYS A 69 -18.16 -0.55 3.11
N VAL A 70 -18.11 -1.87 2.92
CA VAL A 70 -16.86 -2.63 2.95
C VAL A 70 -16.03 -2.31 1.71
N ILE A 71 -14.73 -2.09 1.87
CA ILE A 71 -13.80 -1.80 0.77
C ILE A 71 -12.85 -2.95 0.51
N ALA A 72 -12.42 -3.62 1.57
CA ALA A 72 -11.55 -4.77 1.50
C ALA A 72 -11.74 -5.64 2.74
N TYR A 73 -11.38 -6.90 2.64
CA TYR A 73 -11.24 -7.75 3.81
C TYR A 73 -10.19 -8.83 3.57
N TYR A 74 -9.56 -9.23 4.67
CA TYR A 74 -8.66 -10.37 4.74
C TYR A 74 -9.30 -11.50 5.55
N ILE A 75 -9.33 -12.71 4.97
CA ILE A 75 -9.70 -13.94 5.68
C ILE A 75 -8.39 -14.66 6.05
N PRO A 76 -8.05 -14.78 7.35
CA PRO A 76 -6.86 -15.48 7.82
C PRO A 76 -6.88 -16.98 7.51
N TYR A 77 -5.75 -17.53 7.07
CA TYR A 77 -5.67 -18.96 6.71
C TYR A 77 -5.74 -19.88 7.92
N SER A 78 -5.29 -19.41 9.09
CA SER A 78 -5.37 -20.12 10.37
C SER A 78 -6.81 -20.33 10.83
N LEU A 79 -7.76 -19.55 10.29
CA LEU A 79 -9.17 -19.60 10.66
C LEU A 79 -10.03 -20.29 9.60
N ASN A 80 -9.76 -20.06 8.31
CA ASN A 80 -10.54 -20.64 7.22
C ASN A 80 -9.66 -21.03 6.03
N VAL A 81 -9.09 -22.24 6.07
CA VAL A 81 -8.19 -22.79 5.03
C VAL A 81 -8.83 -22.88 3.63
N LYS A 82 -10.16 -22.86 3.51
CA LYS A 82 -10.83 -22.94 2.21
C LYS A 82 -10.94 -21.57 1.53
N GLU A 83 -11.40 -20.57 2.28
CA GLU A 83 -11.79 -19.26 1.75
C GLU A 83 -10.80 -18.15 2.07
N TRP A 84 -9.68 -18.46 2.73
CA TRP A 84 -8.67 -17.46 3.05
C TRP A 84 -8.15 -16.72 1.80
N GLY A 85 -7.73 -15.47 2.03
CA GLY A 85 -7.27 -14.59 0.97
C GLY A 85 -7.61 -13.13 1.23
N ILE A 86 -7.19 -12.30 0.28
CA ILE A 86 -7.46 -10.87 0.23
C ILE A 86 -8.62 -10.64 -0.74
N TYR A 87 -9.61 -9.87 -0.32
CA TYR A 87 -10.77 -9.54 -1.12
C TYR A 87 -10.90 -8.03 -1.24
N LEU A 88 -10.92 -7.52 -2.46
CA LEU A 88 -11.02 -6.09 -2.76
C LEU A 88 -12.34 -5.82 -3.46
N LEU A 89 -13.19 -4.96 -2.87
CA LEU A 89 -14.54 -4.69 -3.37
C LEU A 89 -14.50 -3.53 -4.36
N LYS A 90 -14.48 -3.85 -5.66
CA LYS A 90 -14.22 -2.86 -6.71
C LYS A 90 -15.28 -1.77 -6.76
N ASP A 91 -16.54 -2.12 -6.50
CA ASP A 91 -17.68 -1.19 -6.58
C ASP A 91 -17.62 -0.13 -5.47
N GLU A 92 -16.90 -0.42 -4.38
CA GLU A 92 -16.70 0.51 -3.28
C GLU A 92 -15.38 1.28 -3.40
N ILE A 93 -14.35 0.70 -4.03
CA ILE A 93 -13.06 1.35 -4.28
C ILE A 93 -13.12 2.34 -5.46
N TYR A 94 -13.77 1.96 -6.56
CA TYR A 94 -13.75 2.72 -7.82
C TYR A 94 -14.32 4.14 -7.71
N PRO A 95 -15.39 4.41 -6.95
CA PRO A 95 -15.89 5.77 -6.73
C PRO A 95 -14.83 6.70 -6.12
N ASP A 96 -14.04 6.24 -5.16
CA ASP A 96 -12.98 7.06 -4.54
C ASP A 96 -11.86 7.35 -5.53
N VAL A 97 -11.44 6.32 -6.27
CA VAL A 97 -10.40 6.46 -7.31
C VAL A 97 -10.83 7.48 -8.35
N ASN A 98 -12.08 7.44 -8.82
CA ASN A 98 -12.60 8.41 -9.78
C ASN A 98 -12.67 9.83 -9.21
N TYR A 99 -13.16 9.95 -7.97
CA TYR A 99 -13.20 11.23 -7.28
C TYR A 99 -11.80 11.84 -7.16
N LEU A 100 -10.82 11.07 -6.68
CA LEU A 100 -9.45 11.51 -6.51
C LEU A 100 -8.77 11.82 -7.85
N ASN A 101 -8.97 10.98 -8.88
CA ASN A 101 -8.49 11.27 -10.24
C ASN A 101 -9.05 12.61 -10.77
N SER A 102 -10.32 12.91 -10.49
CA SER A 102 -10.93 14.20 -10.87
C SER A 102 -10.30 15.38 -10.12
N LEU A 103 -9.89 15.19 -8.87
CA LEU A 103 -9.25 16.21 -8.06
C LEU A 103 -7.82 16.49 -8.53
N ILE A 104 -7.00 15.47 -8.69
CA ILE A 104 -5.59 15.63 -9.09
C ILE A 104 -5.46 16.16 -10.52
N LYS A 105 -6.38 15.77 -11.43
CA LYS A 105 -6.42 16.29 -12.81
C LYS A 105 -6.67 17.79 -12.83
N ARG A 106 -7.57 18.29 -11.96
CA ARG A 106 -7.82 19.74 -11.78
C ARG A 106 -6.59 20.49 -11.25
N LYS A 107 -5.62 19.79 -10.67
CA LYS A 107 -4.35 20.35 -10.17
C LYS A 107 -3.19 20.19 -11.14
N GLY A 108 -3.42 19.67 -12.35
CA GLY A 108 -2.38 19.50 -13.36
C GLY A 108 -1.46 18.29 -13.14
N ILE A 109 -1.80 17.39 -12.20
CA ILE A 109 -1.10 16.11 -12.05
C ILE A 109 -1.65 15.17 -13.14
N SER A 110 -0.79 14.78 -14.08
CA SER A 110 -1.13 13.91 -15.21
C SER A 110 -1.14 12.43 -14.83
N ALA A 111 -0.46 12.08 -13.73
CA ALA A 111 -0.38 10.74 -13.18
C ALA A 111 -1.74 10.28 -12.60
N GLY A 112 -2.19 9.08 -12.98
CA GLY A 112 -3.39 8.47 -12.40
C GLY A 112 -3.15 7.96 -10.98
N ILE A 113 -4.10 8.18 -10.07
CA ILE A 113 -3.97 7.76 -8.66
C ILE A 113 -4.23 6.28 -8.45
N SER A 114 -4.94 5.63 -9.38
CA SER A 114 -5.44 4.27 -9.24
C SER A 114 -4.36 3.26 -8.82
N PRO A 115 -3.15 3.26 -9.42
CA PRO A 115 -2.11 2.33 -9.02
C PRO A 115 -1.64 2.53 -7.58
N VAL A 116 -1.46 3.78 -7.15
CA VAL A 116 -1.03 4.10 -5.78
C VAL A 116 -2.13 3.72 -4.79
N TYR A 117 -3.39 4.05 -5.09
CA TYR A 117 -4.54 3.75 -4.24
C TYR A 117 -4.73 2.25 -4.04
N LEU A 118 -4.71 1.47 -5.13
CA LEU A 118 -4.85 0.02 -5.06
C LEU A 118 -3.64 -0.65 -4.40
N SER A 119 -2.42 -0.13 -4.62
CA SER A 119 -1.24 -0.61 -3.92
C SER A 119 -1.33 -0.43 -2.42
N LEU A 120 -1.81 0.72 -1.95
CA LEU A 120 -1.98 0.94 -0.52
C LEU A 120 -2.98 -0.04 0.09
N ILE A 121 -4.17 -0.21 -0.51
CA ILE A 121 -5.17 -1.17 0.01
C ILE A 121 -4.60 -2.60 -0.01
N PHE A 122 -4.04 -3.03 -1.13
CA PHE A 122 -3.52 -4.38 -1.24
C PHE A 122 -2.38 -4.65 -0.25
N LEU A 123 -1.41 -3.74 -0.14
CA LEU A 123 -0.27 -3.92 0.75
C LEU A 123 -0.69 -3.83 2.23
N HIS A 124 -1.75 -3.08 2.55
CA HIS A 124 -2.38 -3.10 3.86
C HIS A 124 -2.89 -4.50 4.19
N GLU A 125 -3.75 -5.06 3.34
CA GLU A 125 -4.31 -6.41 3.55
C GLU A 125 -3.24 -7.50 3.54
N LEU A 126 -2.23 -7.38 2.67
CA LEU A 126 -1.08 -8.28 2.65
C LEU A 126 -0.31 -8.22 3.98
N THR A 127 -0.23 -7.05 4.61
CA THR A 127 0.45 -6.92 5.90
C THR A 127 -0.27 -7.69 6.99
N HIS A 128 -1.61 -7.78 6.96
CA HIS A 128 -2.34 -8.68 7.87
C HIS A 128 -1.92 -10.14 7.71
N HIS A 129 -1.71 -10.61 6.47
CA HIS A 129 -1.20 -11.96 6.21
C HIS A 129 0.21 -12.16 6.78
N VAL A 130 1.11 -11.18 6.60
CA VAL A 130 2.48 -11.23 7.16
C VAL A 130 2.46 -11.25 8.68
N ILE A 131 1.58 -10.47 9.32
CA ILE A 131 1.39 -10.47 10.77
C ILE A 131 0.84 -11.82 11.24
N GLU A 132 -0.09 -12.42 10.49
CA GLU A 132 -0.59 -13.76 10.77
C GLU A 132 0.55 -14.79 10.75
N ASP A 133 1.33 -14.86 9.68
CA ASP A 133 2.48 -15.77 9.58
C ASP A 133 3.43 -15.62 10.76
N TRP A 134 3.72 -14.36 11.12
CA TRP A 134 4.60 -14.06 12.23
C TRP A 134 4.01 -14.57 13.56
N ARG A 135 2.73 -14.33 13.83
CA ARG A 135 2.08 -14.78 15.08
C ARG A 135 1.89 -16.30 15.13
N VAL A 136 1.47 -16.91 14.03
CA VAL A 136 1.32 -18.37 13.92
C VAL A 136 2.66 -19.07 14.11
N SER A 137 3.76 -18.51 13.60
CA SER A 137 5.11 -19.06 13.84
C SER A 137 5.53 -19.03 15.32
N SER A 138 4.91 -18.17 16.12
CA SER A 138 5.18 -17.98 17.54
C SER A 138 4.08 -18.57 18.44
N GLY A 139 3.00 -19.15 17.89
CA GLY A 139 1.86 -19.64 18.65
C GLY A 139 0.52 -19.55 17.90
N LEU A 140 -0.49 -18.95 18.53
CA LEU A 140 -1.84 -18.80 17.97
C LEU A 140 -2.04 -17.43 17.32
N PHE A 141 -2.81 -17.41 16.24
CA PHE A 141 -3.25 -16.16 15.63
C PHE A 141 -4.29 -15.46 16.51
N SER A 142 -4.06 -14.17 16.76
CA SER A 142 -5.04 -13.24 17.31
C SER A 142 -4.89 -11.90 16.63
N TYR A 143 -5.99 -11.32 16.16
CA TYR A 143 -6.00 -9.95 15.65
C TYR A 143 -5.96 -8.94 16.80
N VAL A 144 -5.18 -7.88 16.64
CA VAL A 144 -5.12 -6.76 17.59
C VAL A 144 -5.26 -5.46 16.81
N GLN A 145 -6.11 -4.54 17.28
CA GLN A 145 -6.38 -3.28 16.55
C GLN A 145 -5.12 -2.40 16.32
N ASP A 146 -4.08 -2.55 17.15
CA ASP A 146 -2.81 -1.84 16.96
C ASP A 146 -2.02 -2.32 15.72
N ASP A 147 -2.41 -3.46 15.13
CA ASP A 147 -1.89 -3.98 13.86
C ASP A 147 -2.13 -3.02 12.71
N GLU A 148 -3.24 -2.27 12.74
CA GLU A 148 -3.60 -1.32 11.68
C GLU A 148 -2.50 -0.27 11.47
N ARG A 149 -1.82 0.15 12.53
CA ARG A 149 -0.71 1.11 12.42
C ARG A 149 0.45 0.56 11.63
N LEU A 150 0.80 -0.70 11.88
CA LEU A 150 1.85 -1.40 11.15
C LEU A 150 1.43 -1.66 9.70
N CYS A 151 0.17 -2.03 9.48
CA CYS A 151 -0.37 -2.25 8.13
C CYS A 151 -0.32 -0.96 7.30
N GLU A 152 -0.75 0.17 7.86
CA GLU A 152 -0.65 1.48 7.23
C GLU A 152 0.81 1.87 6.97
N TYR A 153 1.68 1.78 7.98
CA TYR A 153 3.10 2.10 7.83
C TYR A 153 3.74 1.28 6.71
N THR A 154 3.46 -0.01 6.67
CA THR A 154 3.99 -0.94 5.68
C THR A 154 3.44 -0.63 4.30
N ALA A 155 2.13 -0.39 4.17
CA ALA A 155 1.50 -0.03 2.91
C ALA A 155 2.11 1.25 2.30
N PHE A 156 2.21 2.33 3.08
CA PHE A 156 2.79 3.60 2.60
C PHE A 156 4.27 3.46 2.25
N THR A 157 5.06 2.83 3.13
CA THR A 157 6.51 2.69 2.94
C THR A 157 6.83 1.80 1.74
N LEU A 158 6.15 0.66 1.59
CA LEU A 158 6.38 -0.25 0.46
C LEU A 158 5.86 0.34 -0.85
N THR A 159 4.70 1.00 -0.86
CA THR A 159 4.19 1.66 -2.07
C THR A 159 5.21 2.70 -2.56
N GLN A 160 5.71 3.55 -1.66
CA GLN A 160 6.73 4.52 -1.99
C GLN A 160 8.00 3.85 -2.55
N ALA A 161 8.51 2.81 -1.88
CA ALA A 161 9.73 2.13 -2.30
C ALA A 161 9.59 1.42 -3.64
N LEU A 162 8.47 0.74 -3.89
CA LEU A 162 8.18 0.01 -5.12
C LEU A 162 8.14 0.97 -6.31
N PHE A 163 7.37 2.06 -6.21
CA PHE A 163 7.24 3.01 -7.31
C PHE A 163 8.46 3.93 -7.49
N SER A 164 9.25 4.18 -6.43
CA SER A 164 10.50 4.96 -6.54
C SER A 164 11.63 4.19 -7.23
N ARG A 165 11.73 2.86 -7.02
CA ARG A 165 12.79 2.03 -7.65
C ARG A 165 12.60 1.86 -9.16
N VAL A 166 11.36 1.89 -9.63
CA VAL A 166 11.01 1.85 -11.06
C VAL A 166 11.62 3.04 -11.80
N HIS A 167 11.64 4.21 -11.16
CA HIS A 167 12.25 5.41 -11.73
C HIS A 167 13.75 5.21 -11.97
N TRP A 168 14.47 4.58 -11.03
CA TRP A 168 15.92 4.36 -11.13
C TRP A 168 16.32 3.36 -12.22
N SER A 169 15.52 2.31 -12.45
CA SER A 169 15.82 1.32 -13.49
C SER A 169 15.69 1.89 -14.91
N THR A 170 14.94 2.98 -15.09
CA THR A 170 14.80 3.64 -16.40
C THR A 170 15.89 4.66 -16.71
N SER A 171 16.68 5.07 -15.71
CA SER A 171 17.69 6.13 -15.86
C SER A 171 19.12 5.62 -16.10
N THR A 172 19.43 4.36 -15.78
CA THR A 172 20.80 3.81 -15.86
C THR A 172 21.16 3.05 -17.13
N THR A 173 20.20 2.78 -18.03
CA THR A 173 20.45 2.10 -19.32
C THR A 173 19.88 2.91 -20.48
N ARG A 174 20.46 4.09 -20.73
CA ARG A 174 20.35 4.77 -22.02
C ARG A 174 21.46 4.30 -22.96
N SER A 175 21.63 2.98 -23.11
CA SER A 175 22.26 2.40 -24.29
C SER A 175 21.20 2.22 -25.37
N ARG A 176 21.54 2.61 -26.60
CA ARG A 176 20.70 2.61 -27.80
C ARG A 176 19.70 1.44 -27.88
N GLY A 177 18.41 1.76 -27.88
CA GLY A 177 17.38 0.96 -28.56
C GLY A 177 16.36 0.20 -27.70
N GLU A 178 16.47 0.18 -26.37
CA GLU A 178 15.47 -0.52 -25.53
C GLU A 178 14.30 0.37 -25.13
N LYS A 179 13.09 -0.12 -25.40
CA LYS A 179 11.82 0.50 -25.01
C LYS A 179 11.79 0.64 -23.49
N SER A 180 11.34 1.79 -23.00
CA SER A 180 11.10 2.06 -21.58
C SER A 180 10.30 0.92 -20.95
N GLN A 181 10.91 0.17 -20.03
CA GLN A 181 10.21 -0.89 -19.32
C GLN A 181 9.31 -0.23 -18.28
N GLY A 182 8.02 -0.12 -18.58
CA GLY A 182 6.99 0.19 -17.59
C GLY A 182 6.91 -0.92 -16.53
N VAL A 183 6.34 -0.60 -15.35
CA VAL A 183 6.06 -1.63 -14.35
C VAL A 183 5.01 -2.58 -14.89
N LEU A 184 5.40 -3.82 -15.19
CA LEU A 184 4.45 -4.87 -15.52
C LEU A 184 3.93 -5.49 -14.20
N GLY A 185 2.68 -5.19 -13.87
CA GLY A 185 2.01 -5.70 -12.67
C GLY A 185 2.13 -4.75 -11.46
N TYR A 186 1.00 -4.14 -11.10
CA TYR A 186 0.76 -3.49 -9.82
C TYR A 186 -0.38 -4.28 -9.16
N PRO A 187 -0.43 -4.33 -7.82
CA PRO A 187 0.20 -3.44 -6.84
C PRO A 187 1.66 -3.76 -6.48
N VAL A 188 2.14 -4.95 -6.83
CA VAL A 188 3.52 -5.43 -6.67
C VAL A 188 3.92 -6.09 -7.99
N PRO A 189 5.19 -5.97 -8.46
CA PRO A 189 5.63 -6.58 -9.71
C PRO A 189 5.17 -8.03 -9.86
N GLY A 190 4.55 -8.35 -10.99
CA GLY A 190 4.00 -9.68 -11.30
C GLY A 190 2.56 -9.93 -10.84
N ILE A 191 2.02 -9.18 -9.88
CA ILE A 191 0.59 -9.23 -9.54
C ILE A 191 -0.14 -8.30 -10.50
N SER A 192 -1.19 -8.81 -11.16
CA SER A 192 -2.11 -7.98 -11.92
C SER A 192 -3.49 -8.09 -11.29
N LEU A 193 -3.94 -7.01 -10.65
CA LEU A 193 -5.32 -6.92 -10.20
C LEU A 193 -6.22 -6.63 -11.40
N GLN A 194 -7.27 -7.42 -11.58
CA GLN A 194 -8.27 -7.19 -12.60
C GLN A 194 -9.25 -6.07 -12.18
N PHE A 195 -8.80 -4.81 -12.08
CA PHE A 195 -9.74 -3.67 -12.01
C PHE A 195 -9.91 -2.99 -13.38
N PRO A 196 -11.13 -2.54 -13.69
CA PRO A 196 -11.39 -1.76 -14.90
C PRO A 196 -10.59 -0.45 -14.94
N GLY A 197 -10.04 -0.13 -16.11
CA GLY A 197 -9.44 1.18 -16.39
C GLY A 197 -8.05 1.39 -15.77
N LEU A 198 -7.42 0.35 -15.24
CA LEU A 198 -6.05 0.47 -14.77
C LEU A 198 -5.08 0.56 -15.95
N PRO A 199 -4.06 1.45 -15.86
CA PRO A 199 -3.09 1.60 -16.92
C PRO A 199 -2.21 0.34 -17.02
N LYS A 200 -1.83 -0.02 -18.26
CA LYS A 200 -0.90 -1.14 -18.51
C LYS A 200 0.52 -0.81 -18.07
N GLU A 201 0.89 0.46 -18.16
CA GLU A 201 2.20 0.98 -17.78
C GLU A 201 2.00 2.24 -16.93
N ILE A 202 2.84 2.38 -15.92
CA ILE A 202 2.76 3.47 -14.97
C ILE A 202 4.07 4.25 -15.03
N HIS A 203 3.94 5.55 -15.25
CA HIS A 203 5.06 6.47 -15.21
C HIS A 203 4.76 7.52 -14.15
N PHE A 204 5.47 7.42 -13.03
CA PHE A 204 5.51 8.47 -12.02
C PHE A 204 6.91 9.06 -12.02
N ASN A 205 7.01 10.40 -12.04
CA ASN A 205 8.20 11.01 -11.47
C ASN A 205 8.10 10.93 -9.94
N TYR A 206 9.22 11.07 -9.24
CA TYR A 206 9.24 10.96 -7.78
C TYR A 206 8.29 11.97 -7.09
N TYR A 207 8.22 13.21 -7.60
CA TYR A 207 7.34 14.24 -7.05
C TYR A 207 5.85 13.90 -7.21
N ASP A 208 5.45 13.33 -8.34
CA ASP A 208 4.08 12.88 -8.58
C ASP A 208 3.72 11.77 -7.59
N LEU A 209 4.58 10.76 -7.43
CA LEU A 209 4.37 9.67 -6.48
C LEU A 209 4.17 10.20 -5.05
N ILE A 210 5.08 11.05 -4.58
CA ILE A 210 4.98 11.65 -3.25
C ILE A 210 3.70 12.50 -3.13
N SER A 211 3.34 13.24 -4.16
CA SER A 211 2.09 14.02 -4.19
C SER A 211 0.86 13.14 -4.07
N LEU A 212 0.81 12.02 -4.78
CA LEU A 212 -0.30 11.07 -4.75
C LEU A 212 -0.40 10.40 -3.37
N LEU A 213 0.71 9.95 -2.80
CA LEU A 213 0.74 9.36 -1.45
C LEU A 213 0.24 10.35 -0.40
N ILE A 214 0.73 11.59 -0.41
CA ILE A 214 0.28 12.63 0.51
C ILE A 214 -1.21 12.95 0.30
N THR A 215 -1.67 12.99 -0.95
CA THR A 215 -3.09 13.22 -1.26
C THR A 215 -3.96 12.14 -0.62
N ILE A 216 -3.58 10.87 -0.75
CA ILE A 216 -4.32 9.74 -0.16
C ILE A 216 -4.27 9.78 1.37
N TYR A 217 -3.08 10.05 1.94
CA TYR A 217 -2.87 10.17 3.38
C TYR A 217 -3.84 11.18 4.04
N TYR A 218 -3.96 12.38 3.46
CA TYR A 218 -4.89 13.39 3.98
C TYR A 218 -6.35 13.08 3.63
N TYR A 219 -6.63 12.54 2.44
CA TYR A 219 -7.98 12.17 2.04
C TYR A 219 -8.59 11.13 2.99
N TRP A 220 -7.82 10.11 3.39
CA TRP A 220 -8.20 9.10 4.38
C TRP A 220 -8.14 9.58 5.83
N GLY A 221 -7.66 10.81 6.07
CA GLY A 221 -7.59 11.41 7.40
C GLY A 221 -6.56 10.78 8.34
N ARG A 222 -5.48 10.20 7.80
CA ARG A 222 -4.42 9.52 8.56
C ARG A 222 -3.60 10.45 9.48
N ASP A 223 -3.72 11.76 9.27
CA ASP A 223 -3.12 12.80 10.10
C ASP A 223 -3.83 13.00 11.46
N ILE A 224 -5.12 12.69 11.53
CA ILE A 224 -5.94 12.86 12.74
C ILE A 224 -6.43 11.53 13.32
N ASP A 225 -6.39 10.45 12.53
CA ASP A 225 -6.81 9.13 12.97
C ASP A 225 -5.90 8.62 14.10
N LYS A 226 -6.51 8.09 15.16
CA LYS A 226 -5.78 7.54 16.31
C LYS A 226 -5.38 6.09 16.11
N ILE A 227 -6.15 5.35 15.31
CA ILE A 227 -5.95 3.93 15.00
C ILE A 227 -5.03 3.83 13.80
N TYR A 228 -5.37 4.47 12.68
CA TYR A 228 -4.60 4.38 11.43
C TYR A 228 -3.44 5.37 11.34
N LYS A 229 -2.69 5.52 12.44
CA LYS A 229 -1.44 6.29 12.35
C LYS A 229 -0.45 5.48 11.53
N VAL A 230 0.12 6.13 10.51
CA VAL A 230 1.17 5.54 9.67
C VAL A 230 2.48 5.50 10.47
N GLN A 231 2.56 4.59 11.43
CA GLN A 231 3.60 4.50 12.45
C GLN A 231 3.87 3.03 12.80
N VAL A 232 5.15 2.69 12.99
CA VAL A 232 5.54 1.38 13.52
C VAL A 232 5.19 1.29 15.01
N PRO A 233 4.35 0.35 15.44
CA PRO A 233 4.09 0.13 16.86
C PRO A 233 5.32 -0.23 17.67
N SER A 234 5.30 0.02 18.98
CA SER A 234 6.44 -0.26 19.87
C SER A 234 6.71 -1.75 20.08
N TRP A 235 5.72 -2.62 19.79
CA TRP A 235 5.85 -4.07 19.94
C TRP A 235 6.54 -4.74 18.73
N VAL A 236 6.78 -3.99 17.65
CA VAL A 236 7.38 -4.55 16.43
C VAL A 236 8.87 -4.72 16.61
N ASP A 237 9.36 -5.94 16.50
CA ASP A 237 10.78 -6.20 16.29
C ASP A 237 11.13 -6.01 14.81
N GLU A 238 11.91 -4.98 14.50
CA GLU A 238 12.22 -4.59 13.12
C GLU A 238 12.88 -5.72 12.33
N GLU A 239 13.86 -6.40 12.92
CA GLU A 239 14.63 -7.44 12.22
C GLU A 239 13.74 -8.62 11.84
N ASN A 240 12.94 -9.11 12.79
CA ASN A 240 12.02 -10.21 12.54
C ASN A 240 10.93 -9.81 11.55
N PHE A 241 10.31 -8.64 11.70
CA PHE A 241 9.25 -8.21 10.79
C PHE A 241 9.77 -8.03 9.36
N VAL A 242 10.93 -7.38 9.17
CA VAL A 242 11.56 -7.25 7.85
C VAL A 242 11.87 -8.60 7.24
N LYS A 243 12.31 -9.58 8.05
CA LYS A 243 12.55 -10.95 7.59
C LYS A 243 11.26 -11.61 7.08
N PHE A 244 10.18 -11.59 7.87
CA PHE A 244 8.88 -12.17 7.48
C PHE A 244 8.29 -11.49 6.24
N LEU A 245 8.36 -10.16 6.20
CA LEU A 245 7.89 -9.36 5.06
C LEU A 245 8.68 -9.69 3.79
N SER A 246 10.01 -9.77 3.89
CA SER A 246 10.87 -10.11 2.74
C SER A 246 10.63 -11.52 2.26
N GLN A 247 10.45 -12.49 3.17
CA GLN A 247 10.11 -13.87 2.82
C GLN A 247 8.78 -13.94 2.08
N ASN A 248 7.74 -13.27 2.59
CA ASN A 248 6.43 -13.22 1.94
C ASN A 248 6.51 -12.61 0.54
N LEU A 249 7.15 -11.44 0.39
CA LEU A 249 7.34 -10.81 -0.91
C LEU A 249 8.14 -11.67 -1.90
N ASN A 250 9.19 -12.35 -1.43
CA ASN A 250 10.00 -13.24 -2.26
C ASN A 250 9.20 -14.48 -2.71
N VAL A 251 8.45 -15.12 -1.81
CA VAL A 251 7.57 -16.25 -2.16
C VAL A 251 6.55 -15.83 -3.20
N GLY A 252 5.95 -14.64 -3.05
CA GLY A 252 5.05 -14.08 -4.06
C GLY A 252 5.69 -13.97 -5.44
N LEU A 253 6.90 -13.40 -5.51
CA LEU A 253 7.63 -13.24 -6.77
C LEU A 253 8.05 -14.60 -7.38
N GLU A 254 8.59 -15.50 -6.58
CA GLU A 254 9.02 -16.84 -7.02
C GLU A 254 7.84 -17.68 -7.52
N GLU A 255 6.67 -17.61 -6.87
CA GLU A 255 5.49 -18.34 -7.30
C GLU A 255 4.90 -17.85 -8.61
N MET A 256 5.00 -16.55 -8.87
CA MET A 256 4.53 -15.97 -10.12
C MET A 256 5.40 -16.38 -11.30
N TRP A 257 6.69 -16.65 -11.05
CA TRP A 257 7.65 -17.03 -12.11
C TRP A 257 7.84 -18.54 -12.26
N SER A 258 7.64 -19.33 -11.20
CA SER A 258 8.01 -20.75 -11.19
C SER A 258 6.98 -21.70 -11.81
N GLY A 259 5.78 -21.23 -12.18
CA GLY A 259 4.70 -22.08 -12.72
C GLY A 259 4.19 -23.17 -11.75
N ARG A 260 4.81 -23.33 -10.58
CA ARG A 260 4.43 -24.29 -9.53
C ARG A 260 3.14 -23.84 -8.85
N ARG A 261 2.29 -24.79 -8.45
CA ARG A 261 1.03 -24.53 -7.74
C ARG A 261 1.21 -24.68 -6.22
N ILE A 262 1.89 -23.73 -5.61
CA ILE A 262 1.90 -23.60 -4.14
C ILE A 262 0.71 -22.70 -3.76
N SER A 263 0.06 -22.98 -2.63
CA SER A 263 -1.07 -22.18 -2.15
C SER A 263 -0.52 -20.96 -1.41
N SER A 264 -0.71 -19.77 -1.98
CA SER A 264 -0.18 -18.52 -1.45
C SER A 264 -1.20 -17.39 -1.49
N VAL A 265 -1.02 -16.40 -0.62
CA VAL A 265 -1.87 -15.20 -0.54
C VAL A 265 -1.92 -14.48 -1.88
N TYR A 266 -0.81 -14.49 -2.63
CA TYR A 266 -0.69 -13.84 -3.94
C TYR A 266 -1.58 -14.46 -5.02
N ARG A 267 -2.03 -15.71 -4.84
CA ARG A 267 -2.99 -16.39 -5.72
C ARG A 267 -4.42 -16.36 -5.19
N ARG A 268 -4.60 -15.83 -3.98
CA ARG A 268 -5.88 -15.73 -3.28
C ARG A 268 -6.27 -14.27 -3.09
N VAL A 269 -5.97 -13.46 -4.11
CA VAL A 269 -6.40 -12.08 -4.20
C VAL A 269 -7.59 -12.02 -5.15
N ASN A 270 -8.75 -11.68 -4.61
CA ASN A 270 -10.01 -11.65 -5.33
C ASN A 270 -10.48 -10.21 -5.47
N VAL A 271 -10.73 -9.79 -6.70
CA VAL A 271 -11.41 -8.52 -6.98
C VAL A 271 -12.88 -8.84 -7.20
N VAL A 272 -13.71 -8.45 -6.24
CA VAL A 272 -15.15 -8.76 -6.23
C VAL A 272 -15.93 -7.53 -6.66
#